data_AF-A0A2U3LUU9-F1
#
_entry.id   AF-A0A2U3LUU9-F1
#
_cell.length_a   1.000
_cell.length_b   1.000
_cell.length_c   1.000
_cell.angle_alpha   90.00
_cell.angle_beta   90.00
_cell.angle_gamma   90.00
#
_symmetry.space_group_name_H-M   'P 1'
#
loop_
_entity.id
_entity.type
_entity.pdbx_description
1 polymer ?
#
loop_
_entity_poly.entity_id
_entity_poly.type
_entity_poly.pdbx_seq_one_letter_code
_entity_poly.pdbx_strand_id
1 'polypeptide(L)'
;MASERNGRWGKAIAVPGLAALNTGRDAAVWSVSCASAGNCAAGGYYTGRHQNTQGFVAVERNGRWGTAIVVPGLAALNTGGFAAVSSLSCPSPGNCAAGGFYARGSRQEAQVFVASERNGAWGKAIAVPGLAALNTGSGDLQMPALSCASAGNCAVGGIYSDRSHNTQGFVASEDNGVWGTAIQVPGLGALNKGGFAEVSSLSCPSPGNCAAGGDYTDRAGNSQGFVTLSRSKLGFGW
;
A
#
# COMPACT_ATOMS: atom_id res chain seq x y z
N MET A 1 11.80 -15.69 4.36
CA MET A 1 11.11 -15.27 5.61
C MET A 1 11.74 -15.99 6.79
N ALA A 2 11.75 -15.39 7.97
CA ALA A 2 12.12 -16.04 9.23
C ALA A 2 11.18 -15.52 10.32
N SER A 3 10.83 -16.36 11.29
CA SER A 3 10.08 -15.94 12.48
C SER A 3 11.02 -15.80 13.68
N GLU A 4 10.72 -14.81 14.51
CA GLU A 4 11.40 -14.58 15.79
C GLU A 4 10.55 -15.20 16.90
N ARG A 5 11.20 -15.95 17.81
CA ARG A 5 10.56 -16.49 19.00
C ARG A 5 11.52 -16.43 20.19
N ASN A 6 11.11 -15.72 21.24
CA ASN A 6 11.85 -15.60 22.51
C ASN A 6 13.29 -15.06 22.35
N GLY A 7 13.46 -13.99 21.60
CA GLY A 7 14.73 -13.35 21.26
C GLY A 7 15.58 -14.10 20.25
N ARG A 8 15.03 -15.09 19.53
CA ARG A 8 15.79 -15.94 18.60
C ARG A 8 15.14 -16.04 17.24
N TRP A 9 15.94 -15.80 16.20
CA TRP A 9 15.55 -15.97 14.81
C TRP A 9 15.59 -17.44 14.40
N GLY A 10 14.50 -17.92 13.79
CA GLY A 10 14.46 -19.19 13.09
C GLY A 10 15.28 -19.18 11.80
N LYS A 11 15.45 -20.35 11.20
CA LYS A 11 16.06 -20.48 9.87
C LYS A 11 15.21 -19.75 8.82
N ALA A 12 15.88 -19.14 7.85
CA ALA A 12 15.21 -18.60 6.68
C ALA A 12 14.52 -19.72 5.90
N ILE A 13 13.26 -19.50 5.53
CA ILE A 13 12.50 -20.34 4.62
C ILE A 13 12.16 -19.59 3.34
N ALA A 14 12.03 -20.33 2.24
CA ALA A 14 11.38 -19.83 1.03
C ALA A 14 9.89 -19.56 1.31
N VAL A 15 9.32 -18.58 0.61
CA VAL A 15 7.88 -18.35 0.65
C VAL A 15 7.18 -19.54 -0.01
N PRO A 16 6.33 -20.30 0.71
CA PRO A 16 5.70 -21.49 0.15
C PRO A 16 4.94 -21.17 -1.14
N GLY A 17 5.17 -21.95 -2.20
CA GLY A 17 4.52 -21.80 -3.51
C GLY A 17 4.94 -20.60 -4.37
N LEU A 18 5.71 -19.64 -3.85
CA LEU A 18 6.14 -18.47 -4.65
C LEU A 18 6.99 -18.87 -5.85
N ALA A 19 7.80 -19.92 -5.74
CA ALA A 19 8.59 -20.45 -6.84
C ALA A 19 7.73 -20.93 -8.02
N ALA A 20 6.50 -21.40 -7.78
CA ALA A 20 5.58 -21.81 -8.85
C ALA A 20 5.00 -20.60 -9.60
N LEU A 21 4.89 -19.44 -8.95
CA LEU A 21 4.45 -18.18 -9.54
C LEU A 21 5.59 -17.47 -10.30
N ASN A 22 6.80 -17.51 -9.75
CA ASN A 22 7.98 -16.79 -10.23
C ASN A 22 8.67 -17.46 -11.44
N THR A 23 7.97 -17.58 -12.57
CA THR A 23 8.56 -18.15 -13.79
C THR A 23 9.61 -17.24 -14.44
N GLY A 24 9.60 -15.95 -14.12
CA GLY A 24 10.54 -14.93 -14.60
C GLY A 24 11.81 -14.79 -13.75
N ARG A 25 11.95 -15.58 -12.67
CA ARG A 25 13.14 -15.66 -11.80
C ARG A 25 13.50 -14.36 -11.07
N ASP A 26 12.52 -13.48 -10.88
CA ASP A 26 12.66 -12.27 -10.08
C ASP A 26 11.44 -12.12 -9.17
N ALA A 27 11.68 -12.14 -7.86
CA ALA A 27 10.66 -12.00 -6.85
C ALA A 27 11.27 -11.48 -5.56
N ALA A 28 10.57 -10.58 -4.89
CA ALA A 28 10.98 -10.05 -3.60
C ALA A 28 9.79 -9.92 -2.66
N VAL A 29 10.06 -10.09 -1.36
CA VAL A 29 9.16 -9.65 -0.29
C VAL A 29 9.53 -8.22 0.04
N TRP A 30 8.56 -7.31 0.03
CA TRP A 30 8.77 -5.89 0.32
C TRP A 30 8.14 -5.45 1.64
N SER A 31 7.08 -6.14 2.08
CA SER A 31 6.39 -5.78 3.30
C SER A 31 6.04 -7.01 4.12
N VAL A 32 6.09 -6.85 5.44
CA VAL A 32 5.61 -7.82 6.42
C VAL A 32 4.87 -7.07 7.51
N SER A 33 3.74 -7.60 7.94
CA SER A 33 2.96 -7.05 9.06
C SER A 33 2.49 -8.19 9.95
N CYS A 34 2.68 -8.06 11.26
CA CYS A 34 2.32 -9.07 12.23
C CYS A 34 1.26 -8.54 13.18
N ALA A 35 0.10 -9.20 13.22
CA ALA A 35 -0.95 -8.89 14.19
C ALA A 35 -0.62 -9.44 15.59
N SER A 36 0.09 -10.56 15.63
CA SER A 36 0.59 -11.19 16.86
C SER A 36 1.71 -12.19 16.51
N ALA A 37 2.37 -12.74 17.53
CA ALA A 37 3.39 -13.77 17.32
C ALA A 37 2.81 -14.97 16.55
N GLY A 38 3.44 -15.33 15.43
CA GLY A 38 3.00 -16.42 14.56
C GLY A 38 1.75 -16.13 13.73
N ASN A 39 1.28 -14.89 13.69
CA ASN A 39 0.18 -14.44 12.82
C ASN A 39 0.59 -13.17 12.08
N CYS A 40 1.18 -13.37 10.91
CA CYS A 40 1.73 -12.32 10.07
C CYS A 40 1.24 -12.46 8.63
N ALA A 41 1.32 -11.38 7.86
CA ALA A 41 1.21 -11.41 6.41
C ALA A 41 2.50 -10.86 5.79
N ALA A 42 2.88 -11.38 4.65
CA ALA A 42 3.99 -10.90 3.83
C ALA A 42 3.49 -10.62 2.42
N GLY A 43 4.04 -9.59 1.80
CA GLY A 43 3.64 -9.12 0.49
C GLY A 43 4.83 -8.60 -0.29
N GLY A 44 4.72 -8.65 -1.61
CA GLY A 44 5.77 -8.23 -2.49
C GLY A 44 5.37 -8.45 -3.95
N TYR A 45 6.35 -8.80 -4.76
CA TYR A 45 6.15 -9.06 -6.18
C TYR A 45 6.80 -10.38 -6.63
N TYR A 46 6.33 -10.87 -7.77
CA TYR A 46 7.01 -11.89 -8.56
C TYR A 46 6.86 -11.59 -10.04
N THR A 47 7.81 -12.05 -10.83
CA THR A 47 7.78 -11.93 -12.29
C THR A 47 7.24 -13.24 -12.88
N GLY A 48 6.07 -13.14 -13.50
CA GLY A 48 5.35 -14.26 -14.12
C GLY A 48 5.76 -14.53 -15.56
N ARG A 49 4.86 -15.15 -16.33
CA ARG A 49 5.05 -15.36 -17.78
C ARG A 49 5.02 -14.01 -18.50
N HIS A 50 5.74 -13.92 -19.63
CA HIS A 50 5.89 -12.70 -20.43
C HIS A 50 6.57 -11.52 -19.71
N GLN A 51 7.35 -11.78 -18.66
CA GLN A 51 8.05 -10.77 -17.87
C GLN A 51 7.13 -9.75 -17.17
N ASN A 52 5.84 -10.08 -17.01
CA ASN A 52 4.91 -9.26 -16.26
C ASN A 52 5.08 -9.48 -14.76
N THR A 53 5.25 -8.40 -14.01
CA THR A 53 5.33 -8.43 -12.55
C THR A 53 3.94 -8.35 -11.93
N GLN A 54 3.67 -9.16 -10.91
CA GLN A 54 2.41 -9.18 -10.18
C GLN A 54 2.66 -9.17 -8.67
N GLY A 55 1.70 -8.61 -7.93
CA GLY A 55 1.69 -8.64 -6.48
C GLY A 55 1.23 -9.99 -5.92
N PHE A 56 1.90 -10.45 -4.87
CA PHE A 56 1.46 -11.61 -4.09
C PHE A 56 1.28 -11.26 -2.62
N VAL A 57 0.51 -12.11 -1.94
CA VAL A 57 0.41 -12.14 -0.47
C VAL A 57 0.61 -13.57 0.03
N ALA A 58 1.26 -13.71 1.17
CA ALA A 58 1.37 -14.95 1.92
C ALA A 58 1.00 -14.67 3.38
N VAL A 59 0.38 -15.63 4.06
CA VAL A 59 -0.11 -15.47 5.44
C VAL A 59 0.46 -16.56 6.33
N GLU A 60 0.96 -16.17 7.49
CA GLU A 60 1.32 -17.04 8.59
C GLU A 60 0.12 -17.17 9.53
N ARG A 61 -0.23 -18.41 9.88
CA ARG A 61 -1.20 -18.71 10.92
C ARG A 61 -0.59 -19.69 11.89
N ASN A 62 -0.63 -19.36 13.18
CA ASN A 62 -0.08 -20.19 14.25
C ASN A 62 1.37 -20.66 13.97
N GLY A 63 2.22 -19.74 13.49
CA GLY A 63 3.64 -20.01 13.21
C GLY A 63 3.92 -20.78 11.92
N ARG A 64 2.91 -20.97 11.06
CA ARG A 64 3.04 -21.67 9.78
C ARG A 64 2.61 -20.80 8.62
N TRP A 65 3.54 -20.55 7.71
CA TRP A 65 3.28 -19.87 6.45
C TRP A 65 2.49 -20.74 5.50
N GLY A 66 1.39 -20.19 4.98
CA GLY A 66 0.63 -20.74 3.87
C GLY A 66 1.28 -20.47 2.51
N THR A 67 0.72 -21.07 1.48
CA THR A 67 1.10 -20.85 0.09
C THR A 67 0.83 -19.40 -0.32
N ALA A 68 1.80 -18.76 -0.97
CA ALA A 68 1.62 -17.45 -1.58
C ALA A 68 0.53 -17.52 -2.66
N ILE A 69 -0.34 -16.52 -2.66
CA ILE A 69 -1.36 -16.34 -3.67
C ILE A 69 -1.15 -15.02 -4.39
N VAL A 70 -1.54 -14.98 -5.66
CA VAL A 70 -1.67 -13.72 -6.40
C VAL A 70 -2.78 -12.90 -5.73
N VAL A 71 -2.59 -11.59 -5.58
CA VAL A 71 -3.66 -10.72 -5.07
C VAL A 71 -4.87 -10.82 -6.01
N PRO A 72 -6.05 -11.25 -5.52
CA PRO A 72 -7.22 -11.45 -6.39
C PRO A 72 -7.57 -10.16 -7.14
N GLY A 73 -7.86 -10.25 -8.44
CA GLY A 73 -8.25 -9.09 -9.25
C GLY A 73 -7.12 -8.13 -9.66
N LEU A 74 -5.93 -8.21 -9.06
CA LEU A 74 -4.82 -7.28 -9.39
C LEU A 74 -4.37 -7.38 -10.85
N ALA A 75 -4.36 -8.59 -11.42
CA ALA A 75 -4.00 -8.80 -12.82
C ALA A 75 -4.95 -8.07 -13.79
N ALA A 76 -6.21 -7.85 -13.42
CA ALA A 76 -7.17 -7.10 -14.25
C ALA A 76 -6.90 -5.59 -14.22
N LEU A 77 -6.32 -5.08 -13.13
CA LEU A 77 -5.88 -3.67 -13.02
C LEU A 77 -4.55 -3.45 -13.74
N ASN A 78 -3.61 -4.40 -13.60
CA ASN A 78 -2.25 -4.33 -14.11
C ASN A 78 -2.17 -4.60 -15.63
N THR A 79 -2.70 -3.66 -16.40
CA THR A 79 -2.66 -3.69 -17.88
C THR A 79 -1.33 -3.21 -18.46
N GLY A 80 -0.45 -2.61 -17.65
CA GLY A 80 0.89 -2.17 -18.03
C GLY A 80 2.02 -3.14 -17.68
N GLY A 81 1.70 -4.29 -17.07
CA GLY A 81 2.64 -5.39 -16.83
C GLY A 81 3.54 -5.23 -15.60
N PHE A 82 3.32 -4.23 -14.74
CA PHE A 82 4.11 -4.00 -13.55
C PHE A 82 3.23 -3.71 -12.32
N ALA A 83 3.18 -4.63 -11.36
CA ALA A 83 2.42 -4.44 -10.11
C ALA A 83 3.08 -5.17 -8.94
N ALA A 84 2.93 -4.61 -7.74
CA ALA A 84 3.53 -5.14 -6.53
C ALA A 84 2.75 -4.72 -5.28
N VAL A 85 2.75 -5.57 -4.25
CA VAL A 85 2.36 -5.17 -2.88
C VAL A 85 3.58 -4.55 -2.21
N SER A 86 3.47 -3.31 -1.75
CA SER A 86 4.56 -2.60 -1.08
C SER A 86 4.28 -2.29 0.40
N SER A 87 3.03 -2.39 0.84
CA SER A 87 2.64 -2.13 2.22
C SER A 87 1.56 -3.09 2.70
N LEU A 88 1.66 -3.50 3.96
CA LEU A 88 0.71 -4.38 4.64
C LEU A 88 0.42 -3.83 6.03
N SER A 89 -0.83 -3.93 6.47
CA SER A 89 -1.23 -3.62 7.84
C SER A 89 -2.21 -4.67 8.35
N CYS A 90 -1.83 -5.38 9.41
CA CYS A 90 -2.61 -6.47 9.99
C CYS A 90 -3.05 -6.12 11.42
N PRO A 91 -4.23 -5.51 11.61
CA PRO A 91 -4.74 -5.19 12.95
C PRO A 91 -5.15 -6.43 13.75
N SER A 92 -5.47 -7.55 13.11
CA SER A 92 -5.77 -8.83 13.81
C SER A 92 -5.51 -10.04 12.90
N PRO A 93 -5.33 -11.25 13.45
CA PRO A 93 -5.12 -12.45 12.64
C PRO A 93 -6.26 -12.67 11.63
N GLY A 94 -5.92 -12.78 10.35
CA GLY A 94 -6.91 -12.96 9.27
C GLY A 94 -7.69 -11.71 8.89
N ASN A 95 -7.35 -10.54 9.45
CA ASN A 95 -7.85 -9.26 8.98
C ASN A 95 -6.66 -8.32 8.75
N CYS A 96 -6.27 -8.20 7.49
CA CYS A 96 -5.16 -7.40 7.01
C CYS A 96 -5.63 -6.52 5.85
N ALA A 97 -4.90 -5.47 5.54
CA ALA A 97 -5.00 -4.76 4.28
C ALA A 97 -3.65 -4.74 3.59
N ALA A 98 -3.68 -4.77 2.26
CA ALA A 98 -2.52 -4.65 1.38
C ALA A 98 -2.69 -3.39 0.53
N GLY A 99 -1.61 -2.63 0.42
CA GLY A 99 -1.46 -1.47 -0.44
C GLY A 99 -0.28 -1.71 -1.38
N GLY A 100 -0.41 -1.23 -2.60
CA GLY A 100 0.64 -1.37 -3.60
C GLY A 100 0.35 -0.56 -4.84
N PHE A 101 1.15 -0.78 -5.87
CA PHE A 101 0.97 -0.13 -7.15
C PHE A 101 0.72 -1.11 -8.28
N TYR A 102 0.18 -0.58 -9.37
CA TYR A 102 0.09 -1.25 -10.66
C TYR A 102 0.26 -0.24 -11.79
N ALA A 103 0.78 -0.70 -12.91
CA ALA A 103 0.88 0.07 -14.14
C ALA A 103 -0.39 -0.14 -14.98
N ARG A 104 -0.93 0.97 -15.49
CA ARG A 104 -2.10 0.98 -16.37
C ARG A 104 -1.72 1.37 -17.80
N GLY A 105 -2.20 0.59 -18.76
CA GLY A 105 -2.03 0.85 -20.19
C GLY A 105 -0.57 0.78 -20.67
N SER A 106 -0.37 1.08 -21.94
CA SER A 106 0.96 1.02 -22.59
C SER A 106 1.91 2.13 -22.14
N ARG A 107 1.39 3.22 -21.57
CA ARG A 107 2.17 4.33 -21.01
C ARG A 107 2.66 4.05 -19.58
N GLN A 108 2.36 2.86 -19.04
CA GLN A 108 2.75 2.43 -17.71
C GLN A 108 2.34 3.43 -16.62
N GLU A 109 1.12 3.96 -16.71
CA GLU A 109 0.60 4.93 -15.73
C GLU A 109 0.52 4.27 -14.36
N ALA A 110 1.39 4.70 -13.43
CA ALA A 110 1.43 4.14 -12.09
C ALA A 110 0.19 4.56 -11.29
N GLN A 111 -0.50 3.59 -10.69
CA GLN A 111 -1.69 3.78 -9.89
C GLN A 111 -1.58 2.97 -8.61
N VAL A 112 -2.33 3.37 -7.58
CA VAL A 112 -2.37 2.66 -6.30
C VAL A 112 -3.59 1.76 -6.22
N PHE A 113 -3.39 0.54 -5.71
CA PHE A 113 -4.49 -0.34 -5.35
C PHE A 113 -4.49 -0.63 -3.84
N VAL A 114 -5.66 -1.03 -3.36
CA VAL A 114 -5.88 -1.57 -2.03
C VAL A 114 -6.63 -2.90 -2.13
N ALA A 115 -6.33 -3.83 -1.23
CA ALA A 115 -7.04 -5.09 -1.06
C ALA A 115 -7.15 -5.42 0.43
N SER A 116 -8.26 -6.02 0.85
CA SER A 116 -8.49 -6.36 2.26
C SER A 116 -8.65 -7.87 2.43
N GLU A 117 -8.03 -8.42 3.46
CA GLU A 117 -8.30 -9.75 4.01
C GLU A 117 -9.38 -9.61 5.09
N ARG A 118 -10.41 -10.46 5.02
CA ARG A 118 -11.42 -10.59 6.07
C ARG A 118 -11.60 -12.05 6.41
N ASN A 119 -11.54 -12.37 7.70
CA ASN A 119 -11.69 -13.75 8.20
C ASN A 119 -10.83 -14.77 7.45
N GLY A 120 -9.61 -14.36 7.08
CA GLY A 120 -8.65 -15.22 6.41
C GLY A 120 -8.76 -15.29 4.88
N ALA A 121 -9.70 -14.56 4.28
CA ALA A 121 -9.92 -14.55 2.84
C ALA A 121 -9.62 -13.16 2.24
N TRP A 122 -8.78 -13.12 1.22
CA TRP A 122 -8.45 -11.91 0.48
C TRP A 122 -9.56 -11.54 -0.51
N GLY A 123 -10.04 -10.31 -0.44
CA GLY A 123 -10.91 -9.70 -1.42
C GLY A 123 -10.18 -9.32 -2.70
N LYS A 124 -10.94 -8.88 -3.71
CA LYS A 124 -10.36 -8.34 -4.94
C LYS A 124 -9.67 -7.01 -4.66
N ALA A 125 -8.51 -6.80 -5.28
CA ALA A 125 -7.87 -5.51 -5.37
C ALA A 125 -8.78 -4.53 -6.11
N ILE A 126 -8.84 -3.31 -5.60
CA ILE A 126 -9.51 -2.18 -6.23
C ILE A 126 -8.50 -1.03 -6.38
N ALA A 127 -8.66 -0.24 -7.45
CA ALA A 127 -7.97 1.04 -7.53
C ALA A 127 -8.46 1.95 -6.40
N VAL A 128 -7.56 2.76 -5.81
CA VAL A 128 -7.98 3.75 -4.81
C VAL A 128 -8.99 4.72 -5.46
N PRO A 129 -10.22 4.84 -4.94
CA PRO A 129 -11.25 5.65 -5.57
C PRO A 129 -10.80 7.10 -5.77
N GLY A 130 -11.05 7.67 -6.95
CA GLY A 130 -10.70 9.07 -7.25
C GLY A 130 -9.23 9.38 -7.52
N LEU A 131 -8.28 8.49 -7.18
CA LEU A 131 -6.86 8.77 -7.35
C LEU A 131 -6.48 9.01 -8.81
N ALA A 132 -7.06 8.24 -9.74
CA ALA A 132 -6.81 8.43 -11.17
C ALA A 132 -7.26 9.80 -11.70
N ALA A 133 -8.21 10.47 -11.03
CA ALA A 133 -8.64 11.83 -11.40
C ALA A 133 -7.67 12.91 -10.90
N LEU A 134 -6.92 12.62 -9.83
CA LEU A 134 -5.83 13.47 -9.32
C LEU A 134 -4.55 13.24 -10.14
N ASN A 135 -4.24 11.98 -10.44
CA ASN A 135 -3.02 11.55 -11.11
C ASN A 135 -3.07 11.77 -12.63
N THR A 136 -3.08 13.04 -13.02
CA THR A 136 -3.16 13.48 -14.43
C THR A 136 -1.81 13.72 -15.08
N GLY A 137 -0.73 13.78 -14.29
CA GLY A 137 0.63 13.83 -14.78
C GLY A 137 1.16 12.41 -15.05
N SER A 138 1.96 12.24 -16.09
CA SER A 138 2.80 11.05 -16.23
C SER A 138 3.89 11.11 -15.17
N GLY A 139 3.94 10.15 -14.24
CA GLY A 139 4.81 10.25 -13.08
C GLY A 139 5.23 8.93 -12.45
N ASP A 140 5.97 9.09 -11.36
CA ASP A 140 6.77 8.09 -10.67
C ASP A 140 5.98 6.90 -10.11
N LEU A 141 6.73 5.85 -9.75
CA LEU A 141 6.20 4.69 -9.05
C LEU A 141 5.60 5.11 -7.70
N GLN A 142 4.42 4.56 -7.41
CA GLN A 142 3.62 4.93 -6.26
C GLN A 142 3.81 3.91 -5.14
N MET A 143 4.67 4.14 -4.15
CA MET A 143 4.76 3.25 -2.99
C MET A 143 3.87 3.76 -1.86
N PRO A 144 2.63 3.25 -1.71
CA PRO A 144 1.75 3.76 -0.67
C PRO A 144 2.22 3.36 0.74
N ALA A 145 2.06 4.28 1.68
CA ALA A 145 1.94 3.95 3.10
C ALA A 145 0.51 3.46 3.39
N LEU A 146 0.37 2.51 4.30
CA LEU A 146 -0.93 1.95 4.70
C LEU A 146 -0.92 1.68 6.21
N SER A 147 -1.99 2.08 6.89
CA SER A 147 -2.17 1.81 8.32
C SER A 147 -3.63 1.51 8.62
N CYS A 148 -3.88 0.44 9.37
CA CYS A 148 -5.21 0.02 9.77
C CYS A 148 -5.35 0.05 11.29
N ALA A 149 -6.37 0.76 11.76
CA ALA A 149 -6.74 0.77 13.17
C ALA A 149 -7.51 -0.51 13.56
N SER A 150 -8.35 -1.01 12.65
CA SER A 150 -9.10 -2.25 12.80
C SER A 150 -9.48 -2.81 11.44
N ALA A 151 -10.09 -4.00 11.41
CA ALA A 151 -10.62 -4.57 10.17
C ALA A 151 -11.60 -3.60 9.50
N GLY A 152 -11.33 -3.22 8.25
CA GLY A 152 -12.16 -2.30 7.48
C GLY A 152 -12.05 -0.82 7.87
N ASN A 153 -11.12 -0.45 8.75
CA ASN A 153 -10.86 0.94 9.15
C ASN A 153 -9.37 1.24 8.98
N CYS A 154 -9.03 1.77 7.81
CA CYS A 154 -7.66 1.95 7.35
C CYS A 154 -7.46 3.33 6.71
N ALA A 155 -6.21 3.74 6.55
CA ALA A 155 -5.83 4.86 5.70
C ALA A 155 -4.69 4.44 4.79
N VAL A 156 -4.71 4.97 3.57
CA VAL A 156 -3.66 4.84 2.57
C VAL A 156 -3.23 6.22 2.11
N GLY A 157 -1.95 6.39 1.82
CA GLY A 157 -1.38 7.64 1.35
C GLY A 157 -0.14 7.39 0.53
N GLY A 158 0.24 8.35 -0.29
CA GLY A 158 1.38 8.26 -1.18
C GLY A 158 1.48 9.52 -2.02
N ILE A 159 1.97 9.37 -3.25
CA ILE A 159 2.09 10.49 -4.19
C ILE A 159 1.08 10.40 -5.35
N TYR A 160 1.01 11.46 -6.13
CA TYR A 160 0.45 11.47 -7.47
C TYR A 160 1.07 12.63 -8.24
N SER A 161 1.01 12.60 -9.56
CA SER A 161 1.46 13.71 -10.40
C SER A 161 0.28 14.54 -10.88
N ASP A 162 0.31 15.84 -10.62
CA ASP A 162 -0.72 16.78 -11.07
C ASP A 162 -0.53 17.18 -12.55
N ARG A 163 -1.45 18.02 -13.08
CA ARG A 163 -1.41 18.48 -14.49
C ARG A 163 -0.18 19.33 -14.82
N SER A 164 0.48 19.87 -13.81
CA SER A 164 1.70 20.66 -13.96
C SER A 164 2.96 19.81 -13.79
N HIS A 165 2.81 18.48 -13.73
CA HIS A 165 3.88 17.51 -13.49
C HIS A 165 4.57 17.67 -12.14
N ASN A 166 3.92 18.32 -11.16
CA ASN A 166 4.42 18.32 -9.80
C ASN A 166 3.97 17.05 -9.08
N THR A 167 4.83 16.53 -8.22
CA THR A 167 4.50 15.43 -7.31
C THR A 167 3.80 16.00 -6.08
N GLN A 168 2.63 15.45 -5.76
CA GLN A 168 1.78 15.86 -4.65
C GLN A 168 1.44 14.67 -3.77
N GLY A 169 1.26 14.90 -2.47
CA GLY A 169 0.79 13.88 -1.53
C GLY A 169 -0.72 13.70 -1.59
N PHE A 170 -1.20 12.45 -1.56
CA PHE A 170 -2.63 12.14 -1.34
C PHE A 170 -2.85 11.30 -0.09
N VAL A 171 -4.08 11.33 0.39
CA VAL A 171 -4.61 10.41 1.41
C VAL A 171 -6.00 9.92 1.01
N ALA A 172 -6.34 8.70 1.42
CA ALA A 172 -7.68 8.14 1.39
C ALA A 172 -7.92 7.28 2.63
N SER A 173 -9.17 7.14 3.05
CA SER A 173 -9.56 6.36 4.23
C SER A 173 -10.61 5.31 3.89
N GLU A 174 -10.51 4.17 4.55
CA GLU A 174 -11.52 3.12 4.62
C GLU A 174 -12.31 3.31 5.91
N ASP A 175 -13.62 3.37 5.81
CA ASP A 175 -14.54 3.33 6.95
C ASP A 175 -15.50 2.17 6.77
N ASN A 176 -15.54 1.27 7.76
CA ASN A 176 -16.40 0.10 7.77
C ASN A 176 -16.33 -0.76 6.49
N GLY A 177 -15.17 -0.82 5.84
CA GLY A 177 -14.96 -1.57 4.60
C GLY A 177 -15.19 -0.81 3.31
N VAL A 178 -15.50 0.48 3.39
CA VAL A 178 -15.76 1.33 2.23
C VAL A 178 -14.66 2.37 2.12
N TRP A 179 -13.94 2.33 1.01
CA TRP A 179 -12.93 3.33 0.70
C TRP A 179 -13.57 4.62 0.19
N GLY A 180 -13.21 5.73 0.83
CA GLY A 180 -13.53 7.07 0.35
C GLY A 180 -12.69 7.46 -0.87
N THR A 181 -13.07 8.57 -1.49
CA THR A 181 -12.30 9.20 -2.58
C THR A 181 -10.98 9.75 -2.05
N ALA A 182 -9.88 9.50 -2.76
CA ALA A 182 -8.60 10.11 -2.49
C ALA A 182 -8.67 11.64 -2.64
N ILE A 183 -7.98 12.33 -1.74
CA ILE A 183 -7.83 13.79 -1.78
C ILE A 183 -6.36 14.16 -1.70
N GLN A 184 -6.00 15.32 -2.24
CA GLN A 184 -4.72 15.95 -1.92
C GLN A 184 -4.68 16.25 -0.42
N VAL A 185 -3.53 16.02 0.23
CA VAL A 185 -3.39 16.34 1.66
C VAL A 185 -3.69 17.84 1.89
N PRO A 186 -4.67 18.17 2.77
CA PRO A 186 -5.00 19.54 3.07
C PRO A 186 -3.78 20.35 3.50
N GLY A 187 -3.60 21.54 2.90
CA GLY A 187 -2.48 22.44 3.20
C GLY A 187 -1.21 22.20 2.37
N LEU A 188 -0.98 21.01 1.79
CA LEU A 188 0.25 20.76 1.01
C LEU A 188 0.37 21.67 -0.22
N GLY A 189 -0.73 22.07 -0.86
CA GLY A 189 -0.68 23.01 -1.98
C GLY A 189 -0.12 24.40 -1.61
N ALA A 190 -0.21 24.80 -0.34
CA ALA A 190 0.40 26.04 0.15
C ALA A 190 1.89 25.87 0.47
N LEU A 191 2.31 24.66 0.86
CA LEU A 191 3.68 24.35 1.29
C LEU A 191 4.59 23.91 0.14
N ASN A 192 4.11 23.02 -0.73
CA ASN A 192 4.84 22.47 -1.87
C ASN A 192 4.99 23.51 -2.97
N LYS A 193 6.00 24.37 -2.84
CA LYS A 193 6.35 25.40 -3.84
C LYS A 193 7.55 25.01 -4.69
N GLY A 194 8.21 23.89 -4.38
CA GLY A 194 9.30 23.30 -5.15
C GLY A 194 8.91 22.12 -6.03
N GLY A 195 7.63 21.71 -6.04
CA GLY A 195 7.08 20.76 -7.01
C GLY A 195 7.15 19.28 -6.58
N PHE A 196 7.51 18.98 -5.33
CA PHE A 196 7.51 17.63 -4.79
C PHE A 196 6.92 17.60 -3.37
N ALA A 197 6.01 16.68 -3.12
CA ALA A 197 5.53 16.34 -1.79
C ALA A 197 5.05 14.89 -1.73
N GLU A 198 5.35 14.20 -0.63
CA GLU A 198 5.07 12.78 -0.44
C GLU A 198 4.49 12.47 0.94
N VAL A 199 3.49 11.59 0.99
CA VAL A 199 3.08 10.92 2.22
C VAL A 199 3.82 9.59 2.31
N SER A 200 4.84 9.53 3.16
CA SER A 200 5.68 8.34 3.33
C SER A 200 5.34 7.51 4.57
N SER A 201 4.54 8.07 5.50
CA SER A 201 4.15 7.39 6.72
C SER A 201 2.71 7.67 7.13
N LEU A 202 2.05 6.63 7.65
CA LEU A 202 0.70 6.69 8.21
C LEU A 202 0.65 5.91 9.53
N SER A 203 -0.08 6.45 10.50
CA SER A 203 -0.35 5.78 11.77
C SER A 203 -1.80 6.03 12.20
N CYS A 204 -2.58 4.95 12.31
CA CYS A 204 -3.99 4.99 12.69
C CYS A 204 -4.21 4.25 14.02
N PRO A 205 -4.15 4.93 15.18
CA PRO A 205 -4.41 4.30 16.47
C PRO A 205 -5.88 3.91 16.69
N SER A 206 -6.84 4.58 16.02
CA SER A 206 -8.26 4.23 16.11
C SER A 206 -9.00 4.64 14.83
N PRO A 207 -10.17 4.04 14.53
CA PRO A 207 -10.97 4.43 13.37
C PRO A 207 -11.23 5.95 13.33
N GLY A 208 -11.03 6.57 12.17
CA GLY A 208 -11.20 8.02 11.97
C GLY A 208 -10.10 8.91 12.57
N ASN A 209 -9.15 8.36 13.33
CA ASN A 209 -8.03 9.08 13.94
C ASN A 209 -6.71 8.53 13.41
N CYS A 210 -6.17 9.20 12.39
CA CYS A 210 -4.91 8.86 11.76
C CYS A 210 -4.00 10.10 11.71
N ALA A 211 -2.69 9.86 11.76
CA ALA A 211 -1.67 10.84 11.44
C ALA A 211 -0.99 10.43 10.12
N ALA A 212 -0.74 11.39 9.25
CA ALA A 212 0.05 11.22 8.04
C ALA A 212 1.24 12.15 8.11
N GLY A 213 2.39 11.67 7.66
CA GLY A 213 3.62 12.43 7.61
C GLY A 213 4.42 12.11 6.37
N GLY A 214 5.33 13.03 6.07
CA GLY A 214 6.27 12.91 4.97
C GLY A 214 6.97 14.24 4.75
N ASP A 215 7.35 14.52 3.51
CA ASP A 215 8.14 15.70 3.16
C ASP A 215 7.61 16.44 1.93
N TYR A 216 8.05 17.68 1.79
CA TYR A 216 7.76 18.55 0.64
C TYR A 216 8.95 19.45 0.32
N THR A 217 9.03 19.91 -0.93
CA THR A 217 10.03 20.89 -1.36
C THR A 217 9.48 22.30 -1.24
N ASP A 218 10.15 23.16 -0.46
CA ASP A 218 9.79 24.56 -0.27
C ASP A 218 10.18 25.44 -1.48
N ARG A 219 9.88 26.74 -1.42
CA ARG A 219 10.18 27.70 -2.50
C ARG A 219 11.68 27.87 -2.78
N ALA A 220 12.52 27.63 -1.78
CA ALA A 220 13.97 27.72 -1.92
C ALA A 220 14.59 26.41 -2.42
N GLY A 221 13.78 25.37 -2.64
CA GLY A 221 14.24 24.06 -3.11
C GLY A 221 14.69 23.12 -2.00
N ASN A 222 14.41 23.43 -0.72
CA ASN A 222 14.79 22.55 0.38
C ASN A 222 13.67 21.54 0.69
N SER A 223 14.05 20.32 1.06
CA SER A 223 13.12 19.33 1.63
C SER A 223 12.76 19.70 3.07
N GLN A 224 11.47 19.66 3.39
CA GLN A 224 10.88 20.00 4.67
C GLN A 224 9.90 18.92 5.09
N GLY A 225 9.84 18.59 6.38
CA GLY A 225 8.86 17.65 6.90
C GLY A 225 7.47 18.29 7.07
N PHE A 226 6.41 17.49 6.93
CA PHE A 226 5.06 17.85 7.37
C PHE A 226 4.41 16.73 8.17
N VAL A 227 3.42 17.11 8.97
CA VAL A 227 2.49 16.19 9.62
C VAL A 227 1.09 16.74 9.51
N THR A 228 0.12 15.86 9.33
CA THR A 228 -1.31 16.19 9.36
C THR A 228 -2.07 15.12 10.14
N LEU A 229 -3.25 15.49 10.66
CA LEU A 229 -4.14 14.60 11.40
C LEU A 229 -5.52 14.53 10.74
N SER A 230 -6.07 13.33 10.60
CA SER A 230 -7.49 13.20 10.29
C SER A 230 -8.24 13.55 11.57
N ARG A 231 -8.99 14.65 11.55
CA ARG A 231 -9.87 15.03 12.68
C ARG A 231 -11.30 15.06 12.19
N SER A 232 -11.92 13.88 12.12
CA SER A 232 -13.35 13.80 11.83
C SER A 232 -14.14 14.02 13.13
N LYS A 233 -14.83 15.16 13.24
CA LYS A 233 -15.85 15.37 14.30
C LYS A 233 -17.16 14.60 13.99
N LEU A 234 -17.29 14.04 12.78
CA LEU A 234 -18.55 13.51 12.23
C LEU A 234 -18.36 12.26 11.34
N GLY A 235 -17.27 11.50 11.47
CA GLY A 235 -17.14 10.20 10.81
C GLY A 235 -16.79 10.18 9.32
N PHE A 236 -16.29 11.27 8.73
CA PHE A 236 -15.77 11.24 7.36
C PHE A 236 -14.45 12.01 7.23
N GLY A 237 -13.37 11.24 7.05
CA GLY A 237 -12.20 11.62 6.24
C GLY A 237 -11.33 12.81 6.67
N TRP A 238 -10.23 12.96 5.93
CA TRP A 238 -9.21 14.02 6.02
C TRP A 238 -9.70 15.38 5.53
#